data_AF-A0A8J4WYK3-F1
#
_entry.id   AF-A0A8J4WYK3-F1
#
_cell.length_a   1.000
_cell.length_b   1.000
_cell.length_c   1.000
_cell.angle_alpha   90.00
_cell.angle_beta   90.00
_cell.angle_gamma   90.00
#
_symmetry.space_group_name_H-M   'P 1'
#
loop_
_entity.id
_entity.type
_entity.pdbx_description
1 polymer ?
#
loop_
_entity_poly.entity_id
_entity_poly.type
_entity_poly.pdbx_seq_one_letter_code
_entity_poly.pdbx_strand_id
1 'polypeptide(L)'
;MDETSPLVSPLRDSADFGAFPAEPASPRGGLGGAPGTVIRVPAGSPGRSRERQPLLERDRGGSPRDPHRNEFPEDPEFREIIRKAERAIEDGIYPERIYQGSSGSYFVKDSQGKIIGVFKPKNEEPYGQLNPKWTKWLQKLCCPCCFGRDCLVLNQGYLSEAGASLVDQKLELNIVPRTKVVYLASETFNYSAIDRVKSRGKRLALEKVPKVGQRFHRIGLPPKVGSFQLFVDGYKDADFWLRRFETEPLPENNNRQLQLQFERLVVLDYIIRNTDRGNDNWLIKYDCPMDMSGNRESDWVVVKDPIIKIAAIDNGLAFPLKHPDSWRAYPFYWAWLPQAKVVFSQEIRELVLPKLADPNFIKDLEEDLYELFKKDPGFDRGQFHKQISVMRGQ
;
A
#
# COMPACT_ATOMS: atom_id res chain seq x y z
N MET A 1 13.70 -1.62 24.65
CA MET A 1 14.16 -1.31 23.28
C MET A 1 12.88 -1.16 22.49
N ASP A 2 12.47 0.08 22.28
CA ASP A 2 11.04 0.36 22.27
C ASP A 2 10.61 0.62 20.83
N GLU A 3 10.01 -0.40 20.22
CA GLU A 3 9.47 -0.32 18.87
C GLU A 3 8.04 0.24 18.94
N THR A 4 7.90 1.54 18.65
CA THR A 4 6.60 2.22 18.48
C THR A 4 6.33 2.46 17.00
N SER A 5 5.11 2.20 16.52
CA SER A 5 4.76 2.26 15.09
C SER A 5 4.72 3.69 14.54
N PRO A 6 4.99 3.90 13.23
CA PRO A 6 5.26 5.23 12.66
C PRO A 6 4.06 6.19 12.56
N LEU A 7 2.89 5.84 13.07
CA LEU A 7 1.63 6.56 12.84
C LEU A 7 1.33 7.65 13.87
N VAL A 8 2.21 7.83 14.85
CA VAL A 8 2.12 8.88 15.88
C VAL A 8 3.04 10.05 15.51
N SER A 9 2.53 11.28 15.52
CA SER A 9 3.31 12.48 15.17
C SER A 9 4.42 12.78 16.18
N PRO A 10 5.70 12.89 15.76
CA PRO A 10 6.76 13.42 16.61
C PRO A 10 6.64 14.94 16.74
N LEU A 11 6.76 15.45 17.97
CA LEU A 11 7.03 16.88 18.20
C LEU A 11 8.44 17.21 17.70
N ARG A 12 8.62 18.40 17.11
CA ARG A 12 9.91 18.91 16.64
C ARG A 12 10.54 19.81 17.70
N ASP A 13 11.69 19.41 18.22
CA ASP A 13 12.68 20.35 18.75
C ASP A 13 13.74 20.63 17.67
N SER A 14 14.26 21.86 17.65
CA SER A 14 15.19 22.35 16.63
C SER A 14 16.56 22.67 17.19
N ALA A 15 17.61 22.20 16.50
CA ALA A 15 18.98 22.66 16.70
C ALA A 15 19.70 22.74 15.34
N ASP A 16 20.09 23.95 14.94
CA ASP A 16 21.06 24.17 13.85
C ASP A 16 22.46 23.74 14.28
N PHE A 17 23.29 23.34 13.32
CA PHE A 17 24.64 23.90 13.11
C PHE A 17 25.18 23.43 11.76
N GLY A 18 25.76 24.33 10.96
CA GLY A 18 26.27 24.03 9.62
C GLY A 18 27.72 24.46 9.40
N ALA A 19 28.36 23.90 8.38
CA ALA A 19 29.65 24.35 7.86
C ALA A 19 29.84 23.97 6.38
N PHE A 20 30.26 24.94 5.56
CA PHE A 20 30.93 24.72 4.25
C PHE A 20 32.44 24.89 4.46
N PRO A 21 33.31 24.17 3.71
CA PRO A 21 33.84 24.65 2.41
C PRO A 21 34.07 23.50 1.40
N ALA A 22 34.60 23.65 0.17
CA ALA A 22 34.62 24.65 -0.90
C ALA A 22 35.26 23.97 -2.16
N GLU A 23 35.22 24.57 -3.36
CA GLU A 23 35.92 24.05 -4.56
C GLU A 23 37.44 24.32 -4.53
N PRO A 24 38.24 23.79 -5.49
CA PRO A 24 38.56 24.66 -6.64
C PRO A 24 38.76 23.99 -8.03
N ALA A 25 38.25 24.68 -9.07
CA ALA A 25 38.86 25.03 -10.36
C ALA A 25 39.49 23.99 -11.35
N SER A 26 39.27 24.25 -12.65
CA SER A 26 39.84 23.52 -13.82
C SER A 26 41.14 24.14 -14.37
N PRO A 27 41.74 23.56 -15.43
CA PRO A 27 41.93 24.35 -16.67
C PRO A 27 41.57 23.61 -17.99
N ARG A 28 41.86 24.24 -19.15
CA ARG A 28 41.27 23.99 -20.49
C ARG A 28 42.19 23.26 -21.51
N GLY A 29 41.58 22.63 -22.53
CA GLY A 29 42.15 22.36 -23.87
C GLY A 29 41.37 21.27 -24.65
N GLY A 30 41.27 21.24 -26.00
CA GLY A 30 41.63 22.25 -27.01
C GLY A 30 41.69 21.76 -28.49
N LEU A 31 40.60 21.96 -29.27
CA LEU A 31 40.51 22.03 -30.76
C LEU A 31 40.69 20.75 -31.66
N GLY A 32 40.01 20.78 -32.82
CA GLY A 32 40.19 19.90 -34.01
C GLY A 32 39.45 18.54 -33.99
N GLY A 33 38.91 18.00 -35.09
CA GLY A 33 38.72 18.47 -36.48
C GLY A 33 38.00 17.39 -37.34
N ALA A 34 37.28 17.78 -38.40
CA ALA A 34 36.53 16.89 -39.33
C ALA A 34 36.93 17.20 -40.81
N PRO A 35 36.40 16.59 -41.90
CA PRO A 35 35.33 15.57 -42.05
C PRO A 35 35.67 14.42 -43.06
N GLY A 36 34.66 13.64 -43.52
CA GLY A 36 34.79 12.64 -44.61
C GLY A 36 33.44 12.21 -45.25
N THR A 37 33.42 11.98 -46.57
CA THR A 37 32.20 11.86 -47.43
C THR A 37 32.53 11.19 -48.79
N VAL A 38 31.61 10.72 -49.66
CA VAL A 38 30.12 10.76 -49.65
C VAL A 38 29.52 9.37 -49.33
N ILE A 39 28.72 8.58 -50.10
CA ILE A 39 28.04 8.59 -51.43
C ILE A 39 26.64 7.95 -51.28
N ARG A 40 25.65 8.27 -52.13
CA ARG A 40 24.28 7.69 -52.15
C ARG A 40 23.73 7.62 -53.58
N VAL A 41 23.19 6.49 -54.06
CA VAL A 41 22.21 6.41 -55.19
C VAL A 41 21.59 4.98 -55.30
N PRO A 42 20.36 4.79 -55.83
CA PRO A 42 19.62 3.50 -55.81
C PRO A 42 19.22 2.95 -57.20
N ALA A 43 18.70 1.71 -57.26
CA ALA A 43 17.53 1.30 -58.09
C ALA A 43 17.16 -0.20 -57.92
N GLY A 44 15.94 -0.59 -58.30
CA GLY A 44 15.64 -1.96 -58.76
C GLY A 44 14.69 -2.82 -57.90
N SER A 45 13.44 -2.94 -58.33
CA SER A 45 12.57 -4.11 -58.06
C SER A 45 12.28 -4.79 -59.40
N PRO A 46 12.09 -6.12 -59.44
CA PRO A 46 10.69 -6.61 -59.42
C PRO A 46 10.50 -7.95 -58.69
N GLY A 47 9.26 -8.20 -58.23
CA GLY A 47 8.85 -9.51 -57.71
C GLY A 47 7.43 -9.49 -57.17
N ARG A 48 6.52 -10.25 -57.79
CA ARG A 48 5.16 -10.45 -57.26
C ARG A 48 5.21 -11.48 -56.12
N SER A 49 4.47 -11.21 -55.05
CA SER A 49 3.82 -12.24 -54.23
C SER A 49 2.57 -11.65 -53.59
N ARG A 50 1.50 -12.45 -53.52
CA ARG A 50 0.23 -12.10 -52.85
C ARG A 50 0.29 -12.49 -51.36
N GLU A 51 -0.77 -12.13 -50.64
CA GLU A 51 -1.17 -12.73 -49.35
C GLU A 51 -0.19 -12.57 -48.17
N ARG A 52 -0.40 -11.49 -47.42
CA ARG A 52 -0.90 -11.54 -46.01
C ARG A 52 -1.09 -10.12 -45.48
N GLN A 53 -2.26 -9.54 -45.74
CA GLN A 53 -2.75 -8.40 -44.95
C GLN A 53 -3.57 -8.97 -43.77
N PRO A 54 -3.22 -8.68 -42.50
CA PRO A 54 -4.17 -8.89 -41.41
C PRO A 54 -5.34 -7.92 -41.58
N LEU A 55 -6.57 -8.40 -41.40
CA LEU A 55 -7.75 -7.56 -41.39
C LEU A 55 -7.69 -6.63 -40.18
N LEU A 56 -7.42 -5.35 -40.42
CA LEU A 56 -7.58 -4.30 -39.41
C LEU A 56 -9.07 -4.07 -39.20
N GLU A 57 -9.62 -4.67 -38.14
CA GLU A 57 -10.94 -4.31 -37.64
C GLU A 57 -10.98 -2.81 -37.38
N ARG A 58 -11.99 -2.16 -37.94
CA ARG A 58 -12.05 -0.70 -38.04
C ARG A 58 -12.74 -0.11 -36.82
N ASP A 59 -12.27 -0.50 -35.63
CA ASP A 59 -12.87 -0.11 -34.35
C ASP A 59 -12.78 1.41 -34.15
N ARG A 60 -13.94 2.07 -34.21
CA ARG A 60 -14.08 3.53 -34.24
C ARG A 60 -14.51 4.04 -32.88
N GLY A 61 -13.54 4.46 -32.07
CA GLY A 61 -13.80 5.37 -30.93
C GLY A 61 -13.17 4.96 -29.61
N GLY A 62 -12.66 3.74 -29.48
CA GLY A 62 -11.92 3.30 -28.30
C GLY A 62 -10.44 3.66 -28.36
N SER A 63 -10.03 4.79 -27.76
CA SER A 63 -8.65 4.88 -27.26
C SER A 63 -8.48 3.81 -26.18
N PRO A 64 -7.46 2.94 -26.23
CA PRO A 64 -7.24 1.96 -25.16
C PRO A 64 -7.18 2.68 -23.82
N ARG A 65 -8.08 2.34 -22.89
CA ARG A 65 -8.10 2.95 -21.54
C ARG A 65 -6.71 2.76 -20.94
N ASP A 66 -6.07 3.84 -20.52
CA ASP A 66 -4.74 3.74 -19.90
C ASP A 66 -4.87 2.87 -18.63
N PRO A 67 -4.22 1.68 -18.57
CA PRO A 67 -4.42 0.75 -17.46
C PRO A 67 -3.79 1.23 -16.14
N HIS A 68 -3.16 2.42 -16.14
CA HIS A 68 -2.60 3.07 -14.96
C HIS A 68 -3.46 4.23 -14.45
N ARG A 69 -4.68 4.45 -14.99
CA ARG A 69 -5.60 5.46 -14.47
C ARG A 69 -6.24 5.01 -13.15
N ASN A 70 -6.19 5.89 -12.15
CA ASN A 70 -6.79 5.70 -10.83
C ASN A 70 -8.32 5.99 -10.85
N GLU A 71 -9.05 5.25 -11.69
CA GLU A 71 -10.50 5.37 -11.83
C GLU A 71 -11.24 4.46 -10.84
N PHE A 72 -11.79 5.06 -9.78
CA PHE A 72 -12.73 4.42 -8.84
C PHE A 72 -14.12 5.05 -9.03
N PRO A 73 -14.99 4.49 -9.89
CA PRO A 73 -16.39 4.93 -10.00
C PRO A 73 -17.21 4.59 -8.75
N GLU A 74 -16.89 3.49 -8.08
CA GLU A 74 -17.57 2.93 -6.91
C GLU A 74 -17.19 3.61 -5.59
N ASP A 75 -16.02 4.27 -5.53
CA ASP A 75 -15.60 5.10 -4.40
C ASP A 75 -15.14 6.49 -4.87
N PRO A 76 -16.08 7.43 -5.09
CA PRO A 76 -15.79 8.80 -5.51
C PRO A 76 -14.91 9.59 -4.53
N GLU A 77 -14.96 9.25 -3.24
CA GLU A 77 -14.23 9.93 -2.17
C GLU A 77 -12.76 9.49 -2.17
N PHE A 78 -12.49 8.18 -2.19
CA PHE A 78 -11.15 7.63 -2.33
C PHE A 78 -10.49 8.15 -3.62
N ARG A 79 -11.23 8.21 -4.72
CA ARG A 79 -10.76 8.81 -5.98
C ARG A 79 -10.31 10.27 -5.83
N GLU A 80 -11.02 11.08 -5.03
CA GLU A 80 -10.64 12.47 -4.80
C GLU A 80 -9.44 12.59 -3.85
N ILE A 81 -9.26 11.65 -2.91
CA ILE A 81 -8.04 11.52 -2.11
C ILE A 81 -6.83 11.19 -3.00
N ILE A 82 -6.96 10.24 -3.95
CA ILE A 82 -5.87 9.96 -4.90
C ILE A 82 -5.57 11.17 -5.79
N ARG A 83 -6.58 11.94 -6.23
CA ARG A 83 -6.34 13.20 -6.94
C ARG A 83 -5.66 14.28 -6.10
N LYS A 84 -5.81 14.27 -4.77
CA LYS A 84 -5.03 15.16 -3.88
C LYS A 84 -3.57 14.72 -3.83
N ALA A 85 -3.30 13.41 -3.77
CA ALA A 85 -1.95 12.86 -3.86
C ALA A 85 -1.27 13.16 -5.22
N GLU A 86 -2.00 13.00 -6.33
CA GLU A 86 -1.51 13.29 -7.68
C GLU A 86 -1.14 14.77 -7.83
N ARG A 87 -2.04 15.69 -7.44
CA ARG A 87 -1.74 17.14 -7.43
C ARG A 87 -0.57 17.51 -6.54
N ALA A 88 -0.50 16.98 -5.31
CA ALA A 88 0.62 17.25 -4.40
C ALA A 88 1.97 16.88 -5.03
N ILE A 89 2.04 15.74 -5.73
CA ILE A 89 3.24 15.31 -6.46
C ILE A 89 3.56 16.24 -7.64
N GLU A 90 2.56 16.74 -8.36
CA GLU A 90 2.73 17.73 -9.44
C GLU A 90 3.20 19.09 -8.90
N ASP A 91 2.70 19.49 -7.72
CA ASP A 91 3.12 20.69 -6.95
C ASP A 91 4.52 20.54 -6.32
N GLY A 92 5.15 19.36 -6.39
CA GLY A 92 6.47 19.07 -5.83
C GLY A 92 6.48 18.60 -4.36
N ILE A 93 5.32 18.40 -3.75
CA ILE A 93 5.13 17.87 -2.39
C ILE A 93 5.11 16.34 -2.46
N TYR A 94 6.32 15.75 -2.49
CA TYR A 94 6.49 14.31 -2.69
C TYR A 94 6.19 13.45 -1.45
N PRO A 95 5.72 12.20 -1.64
CA PRO A 95 5.62 11.21 -0.57
C PRO A 95 6.95 10.97 0.15
N GLU A 96 6.91 10.98 1.48
CA GLU A 96 8.08 10.77 2.35
C GLU A 96 8.24 9.30 2.71
N ARG A 97 9.48 8.81 2.73
CA ARG A 97 9.76 7.39 3.00
C ARG A 97 9.63 7.07 4.49
N ILE A 98 8.88 6.01 4.80
CA ILE A 98 8.83 5.41 6.13
C ILE A 98 10.07 4.52 6.29
N TYR A 99 10.86 4.75 7.35
CA TYR A 99 12.11 4.03 7.60
C TYR A 99 11.93 2.76 8.46
N GLN A 100 10.90 2.71 9.32
CA GLN A 100 10.46 1.51 10.04
C GLN A 100 9.82 0.47 9.08
N GLY A 101 9.46 -0.72 9.59
CA GLY A 101 8.95 -1.84 8.77
C GLY A 101 10.02 -2.51 7.89
N SER A 102 9.63 -3.43 7.00
CA SER A 102 10.59 -4.23 6.20
C SER A 102 10.50 -4.09 4.67
N SER A 103 9.65 -3.18 4.18
CA SER A 103 9.39 -2.86 2.76
C SER A 103 9.84 -1.42 2.41
N GLY A 104 9.69 -1.02 1.14
CA GLY A 104 9.48 0.38 0.80
C GLY A 104 8.03 0.78 1.08
N SER A 105 7.83 1.68 2.04
CA SER A 105 6.52 2.29 2.37
C SER A 105 6.67 3.80 2.44
N TYR A 106 5.65 4.55 2.04
CA TYR A 106 5.69 6.02 1.90
C TYR A 106 4.45 6.69 2.48
N PHE A 107 4.64 7.74 3.26
CA PHE A 107 3.57 8.67 3.64
C PHE A 107 3.26 9.60 2.46
N VAL A 108 2.06 9.47 1.89
CA VAL A 108 1.57 10.33 0.82
C VAL A 108 0.84 11.53 1.41
N LYS A 109 1.09 12.70 0.83
CA LYS A 109 0.59 13.99 1.30
C LYS A 109 -0.38 14.64 0.31
N ASP A 110 -1.17 15.59 0.80
CA ASP A 110 -1.88 16.55 -0.04
C ASP A 110 -1.04 17.83 -0.29
N SER A 111 -1.55 18.76 -1.09
CA SER A 111 -0.88 20.04 -1.40
C SER A 111 -0.76 21.00 -0.20
N GLN A 112 -1.27 20.63 0.98
CA GLN A 112 -1.01 21.34 2.25
C GLN A 112 0.07 20.65 3.10
N GLY A 113 0.61 19.52 2.63
CA GLY A 113 1.59 18.70 3.34
C GLY A 113 1.00 17.77 4.41
N LYS A 114 -0.33 17.69 4.56
CA LYS A 114 -0.95 16.73 5.49
C LYS A 114 -0.83 15.32 4.92
N ILE A 115 -0.49 14.35 5.77
CA ILE A 115 -0.52 12.93 5.40
C ILE A 115 -1.97 12.49 5.16
N ILE A 116 -2.24 11.90 4.00
CA ILE A 116 -3.56 11.42 3.55
C ILE A 116 -3.60 9.90 3.31
N GLY A 117 -2.44 9.26 3.17
CA GLY A 117 -2.38 7.80 3.01
C GLY A 117 -0.97 7.23 3.15
N VAL A 118 -0.91 5.90 3.23
CA VAL A 118 0.32 5.11 3.15
C VAL A 118 0.34 4.35 1.82
N PHE A 119 1.40 4.52 1.03
CA PHE A 119 1.59 3.83 -0.24
C PHE A 119 2.73 2.81 -0.17
N LYS A 120 2.44 1.57 -0.57
CA LYS A 120 3.39 0.44 -0.59
C LYS A 120 3.55 -0.08 -2.03
N PRO A 121 4.55 0.41 -2.81
CA PRO A 121 4.74 -0.02 -4.19
C PRO A 121 5.24 -1.46 -4.29
N LYS A 122 4.57 -2.28 -5.11
CA LYS A 122 4.82 -3.71 -5.35
C LYS A 122 6.30 -4.07 -5.55
N ASN A 123 7.04 -3.24 -6.31
CA ASN A 123 8.43 -3.53 -6.65
C ASN A 123 9.45 -3.19 -5.55
N GLU A 124 9.01 -2.60 -4.43
CA GLU A 124 9.81 -2.33 -3.23
C GLU A 124 9.43 -3.22 -2.02
N GLU A 125 8.54 -4.20 -2.21
CA GLU A 125 8.20 -5.23 -1.22
C GLU A 125 9.44 -6.05 -0.78
N PRO A 126 9.39 -6.80 0.34
CA PRO A 126 10.49 -7.67 0.80
C PRO A 126 11.10 -8.59 -0.27
N TYR A 127 10.30 -9.04 -1.23
CA TYR A 127 10.71 -9.90 -2.33
C TYR A 127 10.97 -9.13 -3.64
N GLY A 128 10.65 -7.84 -3.69
CA GLY A 128 10.73 -6.96 -4.86
C GLY A 128 12.13 -6.78 -5.43
N GLN A 129 12.17 -6.54 -6.74
CA GLN A 129 13.42 -6.33 -7.50
C GLN A 129 14.10 -5.00 -7.15
N LEU A 130 13.35 -4.01 -6.65
CA LEU A 130 13.83 -2.67 -6.29
C LEU A 130 13.65 -2.41 -4.78
N ASN A 131 13.74 -3.43 -3.93
CA ASN A 131 13.67 -3.23 -2.47
C ASN A 131 14.82 -2.32 -1.99
N PRO A 132 14.53 -1.18 -1.33
CA PRO A 132 15.55 -0.22 -0.89
C PRO A 132 16.19 -0.55 0.48
N LYS A 133 16.12 -1.80 0.96
CA LYS A 133 16.80 -2.30 2.17
C LYS A 133 17.76 -3.44 1.79
N TRP A 134 19.05 -3.08 1.65
CA TRP A 134 20.14 -3.93 1.13
C TRP A 134 20.32 -5.27 1.87
N THR A 135 20.00 -5.34 3.17
CA THR A 135 20.14 -6.55 4.00
C THR A 135 19.41 -7.77 3.43
N LYS A 136 18.21 -7.61 2.86
CA LYS A 136 17.46 -8.72 2.24
C LYS A 136 18.03 -9.17 0.89
N TRP A 137 18.85 -8.35 0.21
CA TRP A 137 19.58 -8.79 -0.99
C TRP A 137 20.75 -9.72 -0.62
N LEU A 138 21.51 -9.36 0.42
CA LEU A 138 22.59 -10.21 0.94
C LEU A 138 22.04 -11.54 1.49
N GLN A 139 20.92 -11.50 2.22
CA GLN A 139 20.25 -12.71 2.74
C GLN A 139 19.69 -13.62 1.62
N LYS A 140 19.08 -13.05 0.57
CA LYS A 140 18.65 -13.78 -0.64
C LYS A 140 19.81 -14.53 -1.32
N LEU A 141 21.04 -13.99 -1.25
CA LEU A 141 22.22 -14.58 -1.88
C LEU A 141 22.84 -15.71 -1.02
N CYS A 142 22.73 -15.63 0.31
CA CYS A 142 23.41 -16.55 1.23
C CYS A 142 22.56 -17.71 1.77
N CYS A 143 21.23 -17.59 1.86
CA CYS A 143 20.36 -18.65 2.41
C CYS A 143 19.03 -18.84 1.65
N PRO A 144 19.03 -19.49 0.47
CA PRO A 144 17.83 -19.65 -0.36
C PRO A 144 16.70 -20.48 0.28
N CYS A 145 17.04 -21.38 1.22
CA CYS A 145 16.14 -22.38 1.79
C CYS A 145 15.52 -22.02 3.15
N CYS A 146 15.83 -20.83 3.71
CA CYS A 146 15.38 -20.45 5.07
C CYS A 146 14.61 -19.12 5.13
N PHE A 147 14.40 -18.43 4.01
CA PHE A 147 13.88 -17.05 3.99
C PHE A 147 12.60 -16.88 3.15
N GLY A 148 11.49 -17.34 3.71
CA GLY A 148 10.16 -17.14 3.15
C GLY A 148 9.08 -17.53 4.14
N ARG A 149 7.94 -16.82 4.12
CA ARG A 149 6.68 -17.45 4.49
C ARG A 149 6.28 -18.32 3.29
N ASP A 150 6.74 -19.57 3.27
CA ASP A 150 6.50 -20.53 2.18
C ASP A 150 5.00 -20.80 1.92
N CYS A 151 4.16 -20.47 2.90
CA CYS A 151 2.71 -20.45 2.76
C CYS A 151 2.15 -19.24 1.98
N LEU A 152 2.93 -18.21 1.63
CA LEU A 152 2.44 -17.00 0.94
C LEU A 152 2.89 -16.94 -0.53
N VAL A 153 2.09 -16.26 -1.38
CA VAL A 153 2.48 -15.93 -2.74
C VAL A 153 3.58 -14.86 -2.73
N LEU A 154 4.61 -15.03 -3.54
CA LEU A 154 5.70 -14.07 -3.65
C LEU A 154 5.25 -12.76 -4.31
N ASN A 155 5.59 -11.64 -3.68
CA ASN A 155 5.50 -10.30 -4.26
C ASN A 155 4.06 -9.84 -4.63
N GLN A 156 3.08 -10.26 -3.84
CA GLN A 156 1.68 -9.84 -3.94
C GLN A 156 1.18 -9.16 -2.65
N GLY A 157 2.08 -8.62 -1.81
CA GLY A 157 1.69 -8.02 -0.52
C GLY A 157 0.73 -6.85 -0.68
N TYR A 158 0.88 -6.06 -1.74
CA TYR A 158 -0.06 -5.00 -2.11
C TYR A 158 -1.48 -5.48 -2.47
N LEU A 159 -1.65 -6.73 -2.94
CA LEU A 159 -2.96 -7.36 -3.13
C LEU A 159 -3.53 -7.88 -1.81
N SER A 160 -2.68 -8.39 -0.92
CA SER A 160 -3.06 -8.80 0.43
C SER A 160 -3.64 -7.62 1.23
N GLU A 161 -2.98 -6.45 1.16
CA GLU A 161 -3.46 -5.18 1.73
C GLU A 161 -4.83 -4.73 1.20
N ALA A 162 -5.02 -4.77 -0.13
CA ALA A 162 -6.29 -4.40 -0.75
C ALA A 162 -7.38 -5.47 -0.51
N GLY A 163 -7.01 -6.75 -0.44
CA GLY A 163 -7.89 -7.87 -0.17
C GLY A 163 -8.44 -7.85 1.25
N ALA A 164 -7.63 -7.46 2.24
CA ALA A 164 -8.08 -7.26 3.61
C ALA A 164 -9.13 -6.13 3.70
N SER A 165 -8.92 -5.02 2.99
CA SER A 165 -9.93 -3.94 2.91
C SER A 165 -11.19 -4.36 2.17
N LEU A 166 -11.09 -5.26 1.18
CA LEU A 166 -12.24 -5.80 0.44
C LEU A 166 -13.07 -6.73 1.35
N VAL A 167 -12.42 -7.64 2.07
CA VAL A 167 -13.06 -8.53 3.06
C VAL A 167 -13.72 -7.73 4.18
N ASP A 168 -13.03 -6.72 4.73
CA ASP A 168 -13.57 -5.80 5.75
C ASP A 168 -14.85 -5.11 5.28
N GLN A 169 -14.84 -4.55 4.05
CA GLN A 169 -16.00 -3.87 3.48
C GLN A 169 -17.16 -4.84 3.21
N LYS A 170 -16.91 -6.04 2.64
CA LYS A 170 -17.99 -7.01 2.34
C LYS A 170 -18.62 -7.60 3.60
N LEU A 171 -17.84 -7.76 4.67
CA LEU A 171 -18.32 -8.20 5.99
C LEU A 171 -18.87 -7.05 6.86
N GLU A 172 -18.69 -5.78 6.47
CA GLU A 172 -19.04 -4.58 7.24
C GLU A 172 -18.31 -4.47 8.60
N LEU A 173 -17.08 -4.98 8.67
CA LEU A 173 -16.24 -4.90 9.87
C LEU A 173 -15.79 -3.45 10.14
N ASN A 174 -15.50 -2.66 9.11
CA ASN A 174 -15.18 -1.24 9.18
C ASN A 174 -13.99 -0.91 10.11
N ILE A 175 -12.98 -1.77 10.14
CA ILE A 175 -11.73 -1.61 10.92
C ILE A 175 -10.49 -1.48 10.04
N VAL A 176 -10.49 -1.97 8.80
CA VAL A 176 -9.39 -1.70 7.85
C VAL A 176 -9.57 -0.30 7.25
N PRO A 177 -8.61 0.63 7.40
CA PRO A 177 -8.67 1.90 6.67
C PRO A 177 -8.66 1.61 5.17
N ARG A 178 -9.64 2.13 4.41
CA ARG A 178 -9.88 1.78 3.00
C ARG A 178 -8.56 1.69 2.21
N THR A 179 -8.32 0.52 1.61
CA THR A 179 -7.11 0.22 0.85
C THR A 179 -7.47 -0.28 -0.54
N LYS A 180 -6.94 0.37 -1.58
CA LYS A 180 -7.11 -0.07 -2.97
C LYS A 180 -5.76 -0.14 -3.70
N VAL A 181 -5.75 -0.83 -4.83
CA VAL A 181 -4.60 -0.85 -5.75
C VAL A 181 -4.58 0.47 -6.54
N VAL A 182 -3.44 1.17 -6.50
CA VAL A 182 -3.25 2.51 -7.07
C VAL A 182 -1.93 2.56 -7.85
N TYR A 183 -1.88 3.41 -8.89
CA TYR A 183 -0.66 3.73 -9.62
C TYR A 183 -0.16 5.15 -9.28
N LEU A 184 1.05 5.28 -8.73
CA LEU A 184 1.67 6.58 -8.46
C LEU A 184 3.10 6.65 -9.03
N ALA A 185 3.53 7.84 -9.45
CA ALA A 185 4.92 8.15 -9.78
C ALA A 185 5.41 9.29 -8.87
N SER A 186 6.62 9.20 -8.32
CA SER A 186 7.23 10.26 -7.50
C SER A 186 8.75 10.21 -7.62
N GLU A 187 9.44 11.35 -7.62
CA GLU A 187 10.92 11.36 -7.61
C GLU A 187 11.52 10.72 -6.34
N THR A 188 10.73 10.56 -5.26
CA THR A 188 11.15 9.91 -4.00
C THR A 188 11.09 8.39 -4.00
N PHE A 189 10.38 7.74 -4.93
CA PHE A 189 10.32 6.26 -4.98
C PHE A 189 11.61 5.63 -5.52
N ASN A 190 11.88 4.36 -5.20
CA ASN A 190 13.10 3.70 -5.63
C ASN A 190 13.02 3.22 -7.10
N TYR A 191 13.57 4.01 -8.02
CA TYR A 191 13.63 3.70 -9.46
C TYR A 191 15.02 3.29 -9.91
N SER A 192 15.10 2.45 -10.95
CA SER A 192 16.38 2.10 -11.56
C SER A 192 17.09 3.35 -12.12
N ALA A 193 18.42 3.30 -12.19
CA ALA A 193 19.22 4.35 -12.83
C ALA A 193 18.77 4.59 -14.28
N ILE A 194 18.38 3.52 -14.99
CA ILE A 194 17.91 3.57 -16.37
C ILE A 194 16.60 4.39 -16.47
N ASP A 195 15.67 4.24 -15.53
CA ASP A 195 14.39 4.98 -15.55
C ASP A 195 14.58 6.44 -15.14
N ARG A 196 15.47 6.72 -14.18
CA ARG A 196 15.86 8.09 -13.81
C ARG A 196 16.60 8.82 -14.94
N VAL A 197 17.36 8.12 -15.78
CA VAL A 197 17.97 8.70 -17.00
C VAL A 197 16.94 8.88 -18.12
N LYS A 198 16.08 7.87 -18.38
CA LYS A 198 15.04 7.94 -19.44
C LYS A 198 14.03 9.07 -19.19
N SER A 199 13.58 9.25 -17.95
CA SER A 199 12.65 10.33 -17.57
C SER A 199 13.25 11.72 -17.80
N ARG A 200 14.48 11.95 -17.33
CA ARG A 200 15.25 13.19 -17.59
C ARG A 200 15.45 13.44 -19.09
N GLY A 201 15.86 12.41 -19.85
CA GLY A 201 16.06 12.50 -21.30
C GLY A 201 14.79 12.87 -22.06
N LYS A 202 13.64 12.28 -21.70
CA LYS A 202 12.32 12.66 -22.26
C LYS A 202 11.93 14.10 -21.93
N ARG A 203 12.15 14.56 -20.69
CA ARG A 203 11.83 15.92 -20.26
C ARG A 203 12.65 16.95 -21.06
N LEU A 204 13.96 16.75 -21.14
CA LEU A 204 14.87 17.57 -21.96
C LEU A 204 14.52 17.55 -23.47
N ALA A 205 14.06 16.41 -24.00
CA ALA A 205 13.64 16.30 -25.39
C ALA A 205 12.31 17.02 -25.67
N LEU A 206 11.39 17.08 -24.70
CA LEU A 206 10.16 17.89 -24.78
C LEU A 206 10.49 19.39 -24.73
N GLU A 207 11.32 19.81 -23.76
CA GLU A 207 11.76 21.19 -23.58
C GLU A 207 12.50 21.73 -24.82
N LYS A 208 13.42 20.94 -25.39
CA LYS A 208 14.27 21.38 -26.51
C LYS A 208 13.66 21.13 -27.89
N VAL A 209 12.82 20.11 -28.07
CA VAL A 209 12.19 19.78 -29.36
C VAL A 209 10.73 19.34 -29.16
N PRO A 210 9.78 20.27 -28.97
CA PRO A 210 8.38 19.94 -28.70
C PRO A 210 7.73 18.97 -29.71
N LYS A 211 8.10 19.06 -31.00
CA LYS A 211 7.64 18.16 -32.08
C LYS A 211 8.09 16.70 -31.93
N VAL A 212 9.13 16.44 -31.13
CA VAL A 212 9.57 15.09 -30.73
C VAL A 212 8.97 14.74 -29.38
N GLY A 213 8.93 15.68 -28.43
CA GLY A 213 8.28 15.51 -27.13
C GLY A 213 6.82 15.04 -27.21
N GLN A 214 6.04 15.62 -28.13
CA GLN A 214 4.65 15.24 -28.42
C GLN A 214 4.46 13.79 -28.90
N ARG A 215 5.54 13.06 -29.25
CA ARG A 215 5.49 11.63 -29.59
C ARG A 215 5.66 10.71 -28.38
N PHE A 216 6.00 11.24 -27.20
CA PHE A 216 6.11 10.46 -25.98
C PHE A 216 4.75 10.34 -25.28
N HIS A 217 4.11 9.19 -25.42
CA HIS A 217 2.88 8.82 -24.71
C HIS A 217 2.93 8.98 -23.17
N ARG A 218 4.14 9.01 -22.57
CA ARG A 218 4.37 9.44 -21.17
C ARG A 218 5.68 10.20 -21.04
N ILE A 219 5.62 11.33 -20.34
CA ILE A 219 6.74 12.15 -19.84
C ILE A 219 6.89 11.85 -18.33
N GLY A 220 8.08 12.04 -17.75
CA GLY A 220 8.34 11.75 -16.34
C GLY A 220 8.71 10.29 -16.03
N LEU A 221 8.61 9.90 -14.76
CA LEU A 221 8.90 8.56 -14.25
C LEU A 221 7.71 7.59 -14.48
N PRO A 222 7.94 6.28 -14.66
CA PRO A 222 6.84 5.34 -14.89
C PRO A 222 6.03 5.10 -13.60
N PRO A 223 4.68 5.17 -13.62
CA PRO A 223 3.87 4.88 -12.44
C PRO A 223 4.10 3.47 -11.89
N LYS A 224 4.33 3.37 -10.59
CA LYS A 224 4.43 2.12 -9.84
C LYS A 224 3.04 1.70 -9.37
N VAL A 225 2.71 0.42 -9.53
CA VAL A 225 1.55 -0.18 -8.85
C VAL A 225 1.89 -0.45 -7.39
N GLY A 226 0.92 -0.26 -6.50
CA GLY A 226 1.02 -0.54 -5.08
C GLY A 226 -0.33 -0.48 -4.39
N SER A 227 -0.36 -0.76 -3.09
CA SER A 227 -1.53 -0.50 -2.24
C SER A 227 -1.45 0.92 -1.72
N PHE A 228 -2.59 1.61 -1.73
CA PHE A 228 -2.76 2.90 -1.07
C PHE A 228 -3.83 2.72 0.02
N GLN A 229 -3.41 2.84 1.28
CA GLN A 229 -4.25 2.77 2.46
C GLN A 229 -4.53 4.19 2.97
N LEU A 230 -5.77 4.53 3.32
CA LEU A 230 -6.08 5.82 3.93
C LEU A 230 -5.38 5.98 5.29
N PHE A 231 -4.85 7.17 5.56
CA PHE A 231 -4.24 7.50 6.86
C PHE A 231 -5.34 7.76 7.92
N VAL A 232 -5.07 7.43 9.18
CA VAL A 232 -6.03 7.55 10.29
C VAL A 232 -5.47 8.43 11.43
N ASP A 233 -6.07 9.60 11.63
CA ASP A 233 -5.61 10.57 12.63
C ASP A 233 -5.96 10.16 14.07
N GLY A 234 -5.03 10.36 15.00
CA GLY A 234 -5.24 10.19 16.45
C GLY A 234 -5.24 8.76 16.97
N TYR A 235 -4.78 7.80 16.17
CA TYR A 235 -4.56 6.41 16.58
C TYR A 235 -3.17 6.22 17.19
N LYS A 236 -3.01 5.19 18.04
CA LYS A 236 -1.71 4.67 18.50
C LYS A 236 -1.73 3.14 18.52
N ASP A 237 -0.55 2.55 18.56
CA ASP A 237 -0.28 1.12 18.66
C ASP A 237 -1.16 0.47 19.74
N ALA A 238 -1.71 -0.72 19.48
CA ALA A 238 -2.56 -1.39 20.46
C ALA A 238 -1.78 -1.75 21.73
N ASP A 239 -0.52 -2.15 21.61
CA ASP A 239 0.37 -2.43 22.75
C ASP A 239 0.54 -1.22 23.70
N PHE A 240 0.62 0.02 23.17
CA PHE A 240 0.67 1.24 23.97
C PHE A 240 -0.60 1.43 24.82
N TRP A 241 -1.77 1.14 24.25
CA TRP A 241 -3.04 1.31 24.94
C TRP A 241 -3.38 0.13 25.86
N LEU A 242 -3.08 -1.11 25.46
CA LEU A 242 -3.31 -2.30 26.28
C LEU A 242 -2.53 -2.26 27.59
N ARG A 243 -1.25 -1.89 27.57
CA ARG A 243 -0.45 -1.67 28.79
C ARG A 243 -1.04 -0.60 29.72
N ARG A 244 -1.65 0.44 29.14
CA ARG A 244 -2.36 1.47 29.92
C ARG A 244 -3.65 0.95 30.53
N PHE A 245 -4.39 0.09 29.82
CA PHE A 245 -5.62 -0.53 30.33
C PHE A 245 -5.35 -1.63 31.38
N GLU A 246 -4.14 -2.18 31.44
CA GLU A 246 -3.67 -3.03 32.55
C GLU A 246 -3.42 -2.22 33.84
N THR A 247 -2.93 -0.97 33.73
CA THR A 247 -2.69 -0.08 34.88
C THR A 247 -3.92 0.74 35.29
N GLU A 248 -4.73 1.16 34.32
CA GLU A 248 -5.91 2.02 34.46
C GLU A 248 -7.07 1.37 33.69
N PRO A 249 -7.81 0.42 34.31
CA PRO A 249 -8.88 -0.31 33.64
C PRO A 249 -9.96 0.61 33.07
N LEU A 250 -10.37 0.33 31.83
CA LEU A 250 -11.43 1.06 31.15
C LEU A 250 -12.77 0.97 31.91
N PRO A 251 -13.59 2.04 31.92
CA PRO A 251 -15.00 1.94 32.31
C PRO A 251 -15.71 0.86 31.50
N GLU A 252 -16.66 0.14 32.10
CA GLU A 252 -17.24 -1.07 31.49
C GLU A 252 -17.87 -0.82 30.11
N ASN A 253 -18.52 0.34 29.91
CA ASN A 253 -19.05 0.74 28.59
C ASN A 253 -17.93 0.86 27.52
N ASN A 254 -16.75 1.35 27.90
CA ASN A 254 -15.59 1.45 27.02
C ASN A 254 -14.92 0.09 26.81
N ASN A 255 -14.78 -0.71 27.87
CA ASN A 255 -14.29 -2.08 27.78
C ASN A 255 -15.15 -2.92 26.80
N ARG A 256 -16.48 -2.78 26.88
CA ARG A 256 -17.44 -3.37 25.93
C ARG A 256 -17.24 -2.87 24.49
N GLN A 257 -17.03 -1.58 24.27
CA GLN A 257 -16.70 -1.04 22.94
C GLN A 257 -15.38 -1.63 22.40
N LEU A 258 -14.34 -1.70 23.24
CA LEU A 258 -13.05 -2.29 22.86
C LEU A 258 -13.22 -3.77 22.46
N GLN A 259 -13.99 -4.55 23.24
CA GLN A 259 -14.26 -5.95 22.92
C GLN A 259 -15.02 -6.10 21.59
N LEU A 260 -16.06 -5.31 21.33
CA LEU A 260 -16.81 -5.33 20.06
C LEU A 260 -15.97 -4.91 18.85
N GLN A 261 -14.95 -4.08 19.05
CA GLN A 261 -13.96 -3.75 18.02
C GLN A 261 -12.94 -4.89 17.84
N PHE A 262 -12.51 -5.52 18.94
CA PHE A 262 -11.54 -6.61 18.97
C PHE A 262 -12.08 -7.87 18.29
N GLU A 263 -13.35 -8.21 18.50
CA GLU A 263 -14.02 -9.33 17.83
C GLU A 263 -14.03 -9.19 16.29
N ARG A 264 -14.15 -7.95 15.78
CA ARG A 264 -14.03 -7.67 14.34
C ARG A 264 -12.62 -7.91 13.81
N LEU A 265 -11.59 -7.57 14.59
CA LEU A 265 -10.18 -7.85 14.26
C LEU A 265 -9.92 -9.36 14.21
N VAL A 266 -10.43 -10.10 15.19
CA VAL A 266 -10.37 -11.57 15.23
C VAL A 266 -11.03 -12.19 14.00
N VAL A 267 -12.25 -11.78 13.66
CA VAL A 267 -12.97 -12.27 12.46
C VAL A 267 -12.18 -11.98 11.18
N LEU A 268 -11.71 -10.75 11.00
CA LEU A 268 -10.90 -10.37 9.83
C LEU A 268 -9.66 -11.24 9.70
N ASP A 269 -8.80 -11.25 10.73
CA ASP A 269 -7.51 -11.94 10.71
C ASP A 269 -7.63 -13.44 10.52
N TYR A 270 -8.69 -14.05 11.07
CA TYR A 270 -8.94 -15.48 10.94
C TYR A 270 -9.33 -15.82 9.49
N ILE A 271 -10.32 -15.14 8.92
CA ILE A 271 -10.80 -15.39 7.54
C ILE A 271 -9.69 -15.19 6.50
N ILE A 272 -8.92 -14.11 6.59
CA ILE A 272 -7.80 -13.87 5.65
C ILE A 272 -6.55 -14.71 5.98
N ARG A 273 -6.59 -15.49 7.07
CA ARG A 273 -5.45 -16.12 7.76
C ARG A 273 -4.19 -15.26 7.74
N ASN A 274 -4.28 -14.11 8.40
CA ASN A 274 -3.14 -13.20 8.56
C ASN A 274 -1.96 -13.91 9.25
N THR A 275 -0.74 -13.65 8.78
CA THR A 275 0.49 -14.27 9.30
C THR A 275 1.39 -13.31 10.10
N ASP A 276 1.02 -12.03 10.24
CA ASP A 276 1.87 -10.99 10.87
C ASP A 276 1.19 -10.07 11.90
N ARG A 277 0.04 -10.46 12.45
CA ARG A 277 -0.64 -9.63 13.47
C ARG A 277 0.05 -9.72 14.84
N GLY A 278 1.12 -8.93 15.01
CA GLY A 278 1.60 -8.44 16.31
C GLY A 278 0.71 -7.32 16.86
N ASN A 279 0.96 -6.88 18.11
CA ASN A 279 0.18 -5.80 18.78
C ASN A 279 0.67 -4.37 18.46
N ASP A 280 1.73 -4.28 17.66
CA ASP A 280 2.25 -3.15 16.90
C ASP A 280 1.49 -2.91 15.59
N ASN A 281 1.04 -4.01 14.96
CA ASN A 281 0.37 -4.05 13.65
C ASN A 281 -1.17 -3.90 13.71
N TRP A 282 -1.72 -3.49 14.84
CA TRP A 282 -3.06 -2.91 14.91
C TRP A 282 -3.07 -1.75 15.89
N LEU A 283 -3.98 -0.80 15.66
CA LEU A 283 -4.04 0.44 16.42
C LEU A 283 -5.32 0.54 17.22
N ILE A 284 -5.26 1.25 18.34
CA ILE A 284 -6.41 1.71 19.11
C ILE A 284 -6.43 3.25 19.06
N LYS A 285 -7.62 3.81 18.80
CA LYS A 285 -7.96 5.19 19.13
C LYS A 285 -8.88 5.18 20.35
N TYR A 286 -8.55 6.00 21.34
CA TYR A 286 -9.36 6.22 22.54
C TYR A 286 -9.38 7.72 22.84
N ASP A 287 -10.48 8.38 22.48
CA ASP A 287 -10.70 9.80 22.75
C ASP A 287 -11.19 9.96 24.21
N CYS A 288 -10.25 9.95 25.17
CA CYS A 288 -10.56 10.07 26.59
C CYS A 288 -10.82 11.54 27.01
N PRO A 289 -11.98 11.88 27.60
CA PRO A 289 -12.29 13.23 28.07
C PRO A 289 -11.65 13.53 29.45
N MET A 290 -10.31 13.52 29.50
CA MET A 290 -9.56 13.98 30.69
C MET A 290 -9.09 15.42 30.47
N ASP A 291 -9.70 16.33 31.24
CA ASP A 291 -9.30 17.71 31.53
C ASP A 291 -8.63 18.52 30.40
N MET A 292 -9.47 19.13 29.57
CA MET A 292 -9.17 20.46 29.02
C MET A 292 -9.13 21.48 30.17
N SER A 293 -7.97 21.59 30.83
CA SER A 293 -7.72 22.47 31.98
C SER A 293 -7.71 23.95 31.57
N GLY A 294 -8.87 24.52 31.25
CA GLY A 294 -8.89 25.84 30.60
C GLY A 294 -10.20 26.59 30.40
N ASN A 295 -11.39 26.13 30.81
CA ASN A 295 -12.45 27.09 31.20
C ASN A 295 -13.54 26.48 32.10
N ARG A 296 -14.04 27.28 33.06
CA ARG A 296 -15.24 26.98 33.87
C ARG A 296 -16.29 28.08 33.63
N GLU A 297 -16.88 28.09 32.45
CA GLU A 297 -18.10 28.86 32.18
C GLU A 297 -19.19 27.97 31.59
N SER A 298 -20.43 28.34 31.88
CA SER A 298 -21.58 27.45 31.82
C SER A 298 -22.13 27.30 30.40
N ASP A 299 -22.13 26.06 29.90
CA ASP A 299 -23.20 25.58 29.03
C ASP A 299 -23.37 24.05 29.18
N TRP A 300 -24.50 23.50 28.74
CA TRP A 300 -24.74 22.05 28.77
C TRP A 300 -24.01 21.36 27.61
N VAL A 301 -22.68 21.32 27.70
CA VAL A 301 -21.82 20.60 26.75
C VAL A 301 -22.21 19.12 26.75
N VAL A 302 -22.71 18.64 25.61
CA VAL A 302 -22.95 17.21 25.39
C VAL A 302 -21.61 16.50 25.46
N VAL A 303 -21.33 15.87 26.60
CA VAL A 303 -20.20 14.96 26.78
C VAL A 303 -20.41 13.81 25.81
N LYS A 304 -19.71 13.84 24.67
CA LYS A 304 -19.62 12.67 23.79
C LYS A 304 -18.98 11.56 24.61
N ASP A 305 -19.68 10.44 24.74
CA ASP A 305 -19.10 9.24 25.33
C ASP A 305 -17.76 8.94 24.66
N PRO A 306 -16.68 8.68 25.44
CA PRO A 306 -15.38 8.35 24.87
C PRO A 306 -15.51 7.18 23.88
N ILE A 307 -15.16 7.43 22.62
CA ILE A 307 -15.29 6.42 21.57
C ILE A 307 -13.98 5.64 21.46
N ILE A 308 -14.07 4.32 21.56
CA ILE A 308 -12.96 3.41 21.21
C ILE A 308 -13.13 2.90 19.79
N LYS A 309 -12.05 2.94 19.00
CA LYS A 309 -11.98 2.32 17.67
C LYS A 309 -10.69 1.57 17.48
N ILE A 310 -10.74 0.46 16.74
CA ILE A 310 -9.55 -0.24 16.23
C ILE A 310 -9.29 0.18 14.77
N ALA A 311 -8.01 0.17 14.36
CA ALA A 311 -7.63 0.19 12.96
C ALA A 311 -6.69 -0.99 12.63
N ALA A 312 -7.07 -1.82 11.66
CA ALA A 312 -6.32 -2.99 11.19
C ALA A 312 -5.41 -2.61 10.01
N ILE A 313 -4.14 -2.36 10.30
CA ILE A 313 -3.12 -1.90 9.35
C ILE A 313 -2.18 -3.05 8.91
N ASP A 314 -1.24 -2.77 8.00
CA ASP A 314 -0.19 -3.69 7.51
C ASP A 314 -0.66 -5.14 7.26
N ASN A 315 -1.73 -5.27 6.47
CA ASN A 315 -2.34 -6.56 6.15
C ASN A 315 -1.62 -7.26 4.98
N GLY A 316 -0.37 -6.86 4.69
CA GLY A 316 0.37 -7.27 3.49
C GLY A 316 0.87 -8.72 3.46
N LEU A 317 0.62 -9.50 4.52
CA LEU A 317 1.08 -10.88 4.68
C LEU A 317 -0.06 -11.79 5.16
N ALA A 318 -1.18 -11.73 4.46
CA ALA A 318 -2.35 -12.60 4.57
C ALA A 318 -2.62 -13.37 3.25
N PHE A 319 -3.73 -14.11 3.18
CA PHE A 319 -4.16 -14.95 2.06
C PHE A 319 -3.14 -16.06 1.66
N PRO A 320 -2.81 -16.98 2.58
CA PRO A 320 -1.84 -18.05 2.32
C PRO A 320 -2.39 -19.20 1.44
N LEU A 321 -1.48 -19.81 0.67
CA LEU A 321 -1.65 -20.99 -0.19
C LEU A 321 -1.84 -22.32 0.57
N LYS A 322 -1.44 -22.35 1.84
CA LYS A 322 -1.56 -23.49 2.77
C LYS A 322 -1.53 -22.95 4.19
N HIS A 323 -2.06 -23.70 5.16
CA HIS A 323 -1.72 -23.40 6.56
C HIS A 323 -0.19 -23.57 6.78
N PRO A 324 0.42 -22.81 7.72
CA PRO A 324 1.83 -23.00 8.05
C PRO A 324 2.13 -24.43 8.52
N ASP A 325 3.23 -25.03 8.05
CA ASP A 325 3.57 -26.44 8.32
C ASP A 325 3.84 -26.73 9.82
N SER A 326 4.05 -25.68 10.62
CA SER A 326 4.04 -25.70 12.08
C SER A 326 3.00 -24.72 12.60
N TRP A 327 2.03 -25.20 13.39
CA TRP A 327 0.98 -24.35 13.98
C TRP A 327 1.50 -23.29 14.95
N ARG A 328 2.74 -23.45 15.45
CA ARG A 328 3.43 -22.44 16.28
C ARG A 328 4.08 -21.32 15.45
N ALA A 329 4.23 -21.51 14.13
CA ALA A 329 4.71 -20.47 13.24
C ALA A 329 3.54 -19.56 12.83
N TYR A 330 3.80 -18.25 12.81
CA TYR A 330 2.82 -17.23 12.43
C TYR A 330 1.53 -17.28 13.26
N PRO A 331 1.63 -17.18 14.61
CA PRO A 331 0.49 -17.09 15.50
C PRO A 331 -0.23 -15.74 15.34
N PHE A 332 -1.49 -15.70 15.76
CA PHE A 332 -2.17 -14.43 16.03
C PHE A 332 -1.74 -13.93 17.42
N TYR A 333 -0.99 -12.84 17.54
CA TYR A 333 -0.48 -12.42 18.85
C TYR A 333 -1.59 -11.97 19.80
N TRP A 334 -2.71 -11.48 19.27
CA TRP A 334 -3.88 -11.16 20.07
C TRP A 334 -4.49 -12.38 20.80
N ALA A 335 -4.19 -13.62 20.39
CA ALA A 335 -4.71 -14.82 21.03
C ALA A 335 -4.18 -15.06 22.46
N TRP A 336 -3.11 -14.36 22.85
CA TRP A 336 -2.60 -14.38 24.23
C TRP A 336 -3.20 -13.30 25.14
N LEU A 337 -3.91 -12.32 24.58
CA LEU A 337 -4.55 -11.23 25.34
C LEU A 337 -5.77 -11.74 26.14
N PRO A 338 -6.10 -11.12 27.28
CA PRO A 338 -7.28 -11.52 28.06
C PRO A 338 -8.60 -11.36 27.28
N GLN A 339 -8.68 -10.39 26.35
CA GLN A 339 -9.82 -10.17 25.45
C GLN A 339 -10.13 -11.39 24.56
N ALA A 340 -9.14 -12.22 24.22
CA ALA A 340 -9.33 -13.43 23.41
C ALA A 340 -9.93 -14.62 24.21
N LYS A 341 -10.11 -14.48 25.53
CA LYS A 341 -10.78 -15.46 26.39
C LYS A 341 -12.27 -15.16 26.57
N VAL A 342 -12.72 -13.98 26.17
CA VAL A 342 -14.13 -13.59 26.18
C VAL A 342 -14.83 -14.29 25.01
N VAL A 343 -16.00 -14.89 25.26
CA VAL A 343 -16.80 -15.51 24.20
C VAL A 343 -17.37 -14.43 23.27
N PHE A 344 -17.36 -14.69 21.95
CA PHE A 344 -17.92 -13.78 20.95
C PHE A 344 -19.31 -13.27 21.36
N SER A 345 -19.52 -11.96 21.31
CA SER A 345 -20.80 -11.28 21.54
C SER A 345 -21.93 -11.81 20.67
N GLN A 346 -23.17 -11.42 20.97
CA GLN A 346 -24.30 -11.71 20.08
C GLN A 346 -24.24 -10.81 18.84
N GLU A 347 -23.80 -9.56 19.00
CA GLU A 347 -23.71 -8.58 17.92
C GLU A 347 -22.74 -9.00 16.79
N ILE A 348 -21.57 -9.57 17.10
CA ILE A 348 -20.66 -10.06 16.05
C ILE A 348 -21.20 -11.31 15.34
N ARG A 349 -21.94 -12.17 16.06
CA ARG A 349 -22.59 -13.36 15.49
C ARG A 349 -23.68 -12.96 14.50
N GLU A 350 -24.53 -12.00 14.88
CA GLU A 350 -25.62 -11.48 14.04
C GLU A 350 -25.10 -10.71 12.82
N LEU A 351 -23.96 -10.00 12.94
CA LEU A 351 -23.31 -9.32 11.82
C LEU A 351 -22.69 -10.28 10.79
N VAL A 352 -22.09 -11.39 11.25
CA VAL A 352 -21.17 -12.21 10.44
C VAL A 352 -21.76 -13.57 10.05
N LEU A 353 -22.47 -14.27 10.93
CA LEU A 353 -22.99 -15.61 10.63
C LEU A 353 -23.98 -15.65 9.45
N PRO A 354 -24.93 -14.70 9.29
CA PRO A 354 -25.84 -14.71 8.14
C PRO A 354 -25.11 -14.57 6.79
N LYS A 355 -23.92 -13.96 6.79
CA LYS A 355 -23.07 -13.80 5.61
C LYS A 355 -22.24 -15.05 5.33
N LEU A 356 -21.52 -15.56 6.34
CA LEU A 356 -20.65 -16.72 6.16
C LEU A 356 -21.43 -18.04 5.95
N ALA A 357 -22.66 -18.13 6.44
CA ALA A 357 -23.53 -19.28 6.23
C ALA A 357 -24.22 -19.30 4.84
N ASP A 358 -24.19 -18.20 4.09
CA ASP A 358 -24.74 -18.13 2.73
C ASP A 358 -23.68 -18.51 1.67
N PRO A 359 -23.88 -19.61 0.92
CA PRO A 359 -22.97 -19.99 -0.16
C PRO A 359 -22.85 -18.94 -1.28
N ASN A 360 -23.87 -18.09 -1.46
CA ASN A 360 -23.84 -17.04 -2.49
C ASN A 360 -22.90 -15.90 -2.06
N PHE A 361 -23.03 -15.38 -0.84
CA PHE A 361 -22.09 -14.41 -0.26
C PHE A 361 -20.62 -14.88 -0.35
N ILE A 362 -20.34 -16.16 -0.01
CA ILE A 362 -19.00 -16.74 -0.10
C ILE A 362 -18.50 -16.82 -1.55
N LYS A 363 -19.36 -17.23 -2.49
CA LYS A 363 -19.03 -17.25 -3.93
C LYS A 363 -18.75 -15.83 -4.45
N ASP A 364 -19.57 -14.86 -4.08
CA ASP A 364 -19.42 -13.48 -4.51
C ASP A 364 -18.19 -12.82 -3.86
N LEU A 365 -17.74 -13.29 -2.69
CA LEU A 365 -16.46 -12.87 -2.08
C LEU A 365 -15.26 -13.48 -2.84
N GLU A 366 -15.36 -14.74 -3.26
CA GLU A 366 -14.36 -15.39 -4.12
C GLU A 366 -14.24 -14.69 -5.48
N GLU A 367 -15.37 -14.29 -6.09
CA GLU A 367 -15.39 -13.55 -7.36
C GLU A 367 -14.80 -12.14 -7.22
N ASP A 368 -15.14 -11.38 -6.17
CA ASP A 368 -14.52 -10.07 -5.90
C ASP A 368 -12.99 -10.18 -5.66
N LEU A 369 -12.54 -11.19 -4.91
CA LEU A 369 -11.11 -11.46 -4.68
C LEU A 369 -10.40 -11.91 -5.96
N TYR A 370 -11.06 -12.68 -6.83
CA TYR A 370 -10.53 -13.07 -8.14
C TYR A 370 -10.35 -11.84 -9.05
N GLU A 371 -11.34 -10.97 -9.13
CA GLU A 371 -11.28 -9.71 -9.89
C GLU A 371 -10.21 -8.75 -9.34
N LEU A 372 -9.89 -8.81 -8.05
CA LEU A 372 -8.77 -8.09 -7.45
C LEU A 372 -7.41 -8.75 -7.79
N PHE A 373 -7.25 -10.05 -7.53
CA PHE A 373 -5.94 -10.71 -7.59
C PHE A 373 -5.46 -10.95 -9.03
N LYS A 374 -6.38 -11.15 -9.99
CA LYS A 374 -6.02 -11.30 -11.43
C LYS A 374 -5.38 -10.05 -12.06
N LYS A 375 -5.34 -8.92 -11.32
CA LYS A 375 -4.64 -7.70 -11.72
C LYS A 375 -3.11 -7.83 -11.62
N ASP A 376 -2.59 -8.89 -11.00
CA ASP A 376 -1.15 -9.15 -10.96
C ASP A 376 -0.63 -9.78 -12.28
N PRO A 377 0.43 -9.24 -12.91
CA PRO A 377 1.07 -9.89 -14.05
C PRO A 377 1.66 -11.28 -13.79
N GLY A 378 1.85 -11.66 -12.52
CA GLY A 378 2.25 -12.98 -12.06
C GLY A 378 1.13 -13.75 -11.34
N PHE A 379 -0.14 -13.43 -11.60
CA PHE A 379 -1.28 -14.18 -11.10
C PHE A 379 -1.29 -15.62 -11.65
N ASP A 380 -1.32 -16.62 -10.78
CA ASP A 380 -1.61 -18.01 -11.14
C ASP A 380 -2.96 -18.45 -10.56
N ARG A 381 -3.79 -19.06 -11.41
CA ARG A 381 -5.12 -19.53 -11.02
C ARG A 381 -5.05 -20.75 -10.10
N GLY A 382 -4.01 -21.59 -10.21
CA GLY A 382 -3.77 -22.72 -9.32
C GLY A 382 -3.42 -22.27 -7.89
N GLN A 383 -2.63 -21.21 -7.77
CA GLN A 383 -2.34 -20.53 -6.51
C GLN A 383 -3.60 -19.89 -5.92
N PHE A 384 -4.37 -19.13 -6.71
CA PHE A 384 -5.61 -18.51 -6.25
C PHE A 384 -6.61 -19.53 -5.66
N HIS A 385 -6.85 -20.64 -6.37
CA HIS A 385 -7.73 -21.70 -5.85
C HIS A 385 -7.24 -22.30 -4.51
N LYS A 386 -5.93 -22.33 -4.26
CA LYS A 386 -5.38 -22.74 -2.95
C LYS A 386 -5.61 -21.69 -1.86
N GLN A 387 -5.42 -20.40 -2.16
CA GLN A 387 -5.71 -19.31 -1.22
C GLN A 387 -7.19 -19.32 -0.78
N ILE A 388 -8.10 -19.48 -1.76
CA ILE A 388 -9.52 -19.63 -1.51
C ILE A 388 -9.85 -20.93 -0.76
N SER A 389 -9.17 -22.04 -1.05
CA SER A 389 -9.36 -23.29 -0.29
C SER A 389 -8.92 -23.18 1.17
N VAL A 390 -7.96 -22.30 1.50
CA VAL A 390 -7.64 -21.98 2.90
C VAL A 390 -8.69 -21.04 3.49
N MET A 391 -9.07 -19.98 2.78
CA MET A 391 -10.09 -19.01 3.24
C MET A 391 -11.46 -19.66 3.51
N ARG A 392 -11.86 -20.66 2.72
CA ARG A 392 -13.08 -21.49 2.93
C ARG A 392 -12.96 -22.49 4.08
N GLY A 393 -11.77 -22.69 4.64
CA GLY A 393 -11.49 -23.54 5.81
C GLY A 393 -11.18 -22.73 7.08
N GLN A 394 -11.39 -21.42 7.05
CA GLN A 394 -11.40 -20.52 8.21
C GLN A 394 -12.84 -20.02 8.43
#